data_AF-A0A9D5EVE2-F1
#
_entry.id   AF-A0A9D5EVE2-F1
#
_cell.length_a   1.000
_cell.length_b   1.000
_cell.length_c   1.000
_cell.angle_alpha   90.00
_cell.angle_beta   90.00
_cell.angle_gamma   90.00
#
_symmetry.space_group_name_H-M   'P 1'
#
loop_
_entity.id
_entity.type
_entity.pdbx_description
1 polymer ?
#
loop_
_entity_poly.entity_id
_entity_poly.type
_entity_poly.pdbx_seq_one_letter_code
_entity_poly.pdbx_strand_id
1 'polypeptide(L)'
;MICTTAEPWLLAARSPDELPGEIRRHLPRCSHCATLFAQLRRVDEATTRLTPIASNSARSRLDAALAHTPQERPGASQPHQKYRLSVRVVVALAAALLVAGGWVVGRVTSSRPVAQIPSEQPKDQPKLLPKEQSPREQLRPVPLPPQVAQLPVAPLPAIAPGLVAKVARQAVNVATDPRPTSQLDALDRLAGEIRTDALERAVAGDLEPLPRLAVLHERILKLGVNRQLSRITGSSRQVVATRVADELNQSAEEIAAVASRLIPVAGELLRPLVASCREIGTAIRESQPLSVPAEWPTQATPLESLVAQTIRIGEATDPLARADESAVLAANLAHVVTVLSVAGLTDDAYRVGEAMDGVLEHGVADNLDRVTLADTMGKFRKEVTEVRERAGRATDVLERNLAKAPPAARVGLERALEAANPGRVKVTGKGWGKPAGTGPPWKKGDGEHPGKGMPPGWQKKP
;
A
#
# COMPACT_ATOMS: atom_id res chain seq x y z
N MET A 1 -44.89 -24.65 10.92
CA MET A 1 -43.43 -24.43 10.89
C MET A 1 -42.88 -24.68 12.29
N ILE A 2 -41.73 -25.33 12.42
CA ILE A 2 -41.07 -25.59 13.71
C ILE A 2 -40.08 -24.48 14.03
N CYS A 3 -39.89 -24.17 15.33
CA CYS A 3 -39.04 -23.06 15.78
C CYS A 3 -37.61 -23.15 15.24
N THR A 4 -37.08 -24.37 15.11
CA THR A 4 -35.73 -24.64 14.59
C THR A 4 -35.54 -24.18 13.15
N THR A 5 -36.61 -24.11 12.35
CA THR A 5 -36.56 -23.53 11.00
C THR A 5 -36.67 -22.01 11.04
N ALA A 6 -37.34 -21.45 12.05
CA ALA A 6 -37.60 -20.02 12.12
C ALA A 6 -36.41 -19.21 12.67
N GLU A 7 -35.68 -19.77 13.65
CA GLU A 7 -34.57 -19.08 14.32
C GLU A 7 -33.46 -18.60 13.37
N PRO A 8 -32.95 -19.40 12.41
CA PRO A 8 -31.93 -18.93 11.48
C PRO A 8 -32.39 -17.76 10.61
N TRP A 9 -33.68 -17.72 10.26
CA TRP A 9 -34.27 -16.61 9.51
C TRP A 9 -34.38 -15.34 10.36
N LEU A 10 -34.72 -15.47 11.64
CA LEU A 10 -34.78 -14.32 12.55
C LEU A 10 -33.40 -13.69 12.78
N LEU A 11 -32.33 -14.50 12.79
CA LEU A 11 -30.95 -14.02 12.94
C LEU A 11 -30.35 -13.48 11.64
N ALA A 12 -30.79 -13.97 10.48
CA ALA A 12 -30.25 -13.59 9.18
C ALA A 12 -30.94 -12.35 8.57
N ALA A 13 -32.20 -12.10 8.91
CA ALA A 13 -32.96 -10.97 8.37
C ALA A 13 -32.43 -9.63 8.90
N ARG A 14 -32.27 -8.63 8.01
CA ARG A 14 -31.85 -7.28 8.41
C ARG A 14 -32.99 -6.42 8.87
N SER A 15 -34.20 -6.72 8.40
CA SER A 15 -35.41 -6.01 8.80
C SER A 15 -36.58 -6.96 8.99
N PRO A 16 -37.60 -6.56 9.76
CA PRO A 16 -38.85 -7.30 9.90
C PRO A 16 -39.54 -7.63 8.57
N ASP A 17 -39.40 -6.74 7.58
CA ASP A 17 -40.10 -6.82 6.29
C ASP A 17 -39.46 -7.84 5.34
N GLU A 18 -38.17 -8.15 5.55
CA GLU A 18 -37.42 -9.17 4.81
C GLU A 18 -37.77 -10.60 5.21
N LEU A 19 -38.49 -10.80 6.33
CA LEU A 19 -38.86 -12.14 6.79
C LEU A 19 -39.83 -12.82 5.79
N PRO A 20 -39.60 -14.11 5.45
CA PRO A 20 -40.55 -14.88 4.65
C PRO A 20 -41.97 -14.85 5.25
N GLY A 21 -42.98 -14.87 4.39
CA GLY A 21 -44.39 -14.76 4.83
C GLY A 21 -44.81 -15.87 5.78
N GLU A 22 -44.20 -17.05 5.67
CA GLU A 22 -44.41 -18.19 6.56
C GLU A 22 -43.85 -17.92 7.96
N ILE A 23 -42.71 -17.23 8.08
CA ILE A 23 -42.10 -16.84 9.36
C ILE A 23 -42.96 -15.76 10.02
N ARG A 24 -43.39 -14.76 9.25
CA ARG A 24 -44.28 -13.69 9.74
C ARG A 24 -45.61 -14.24 10.27
N ARG A 25 -46.20 -15.24 9.60
CA ARG A 25 -47.40 -15.94 10.09
C ARG A 25 -47.14 -16.85 11.29
N HIS A 26 -45.90 -17.30 11.50
CA HIS A 26 -45.52 -18.16 12.62
C HIS A 26 -45.28 -17.35 13.91
N LEU A 27 -44.66 -16.17 13.82
CA LEU A 27 -44.36 -15.31 14.96
C LEU A 27 -45.54 -15.09 15.94
N PRO A 28 -46.77 -14.72 15.51
CA PRO A 28 -47.88 -14.51 16.44
C PRO A 28 -48.40 -15.82 17.08
N ARG A 29 -48.04 -16.98 16.53
CA ARG A 29 -48.50 -18.30 17.01
C ARG A 29 -47.47 -19.01 17.89
N CYS A 30 -46.25 -18.48 18.00
CA CYS A 30 -45.17 -19.10 18.77
C CYS A 30 -44.55 -18.07 19.72
N SER A 31 -44.80 -18.24 21.03
CA SER A 31 -44.29 -17.34 22.07
C SER A 31 -42.76 -17.29 22.12
N HIS A 32 -42.08 -18.41 21.84
CA HIS A 32 -40.62 -18.49 21.84
C HIS A 32 -40.01 -17.63 20.72
N CYS A 33 -40.43 -17.83 19.47
CA CYS A 33 -39.94 -17.05 18.34
C CYS A 33 -40.33 -15.56 18.44
N ALA A 34 -41.52 -15.25 18.98
CA ALA A 34 -41.92 -13.87 19.25
C ALA A 34 -41.00 -13.18 20.26
N THR A 35 -40.62 -13.89 21.34
CA THR A 35 -39.73 -13.36 22.37
C THR A 35 -38.32 -13.11 21.81
N LEU A 36 -37.79 -14.05 21.02
CA LEU A 36 -36.50 -13.89 20.36
C LEU A 36 -36.50 -12.69 19.41
N PHE A 37 -37.53 -12.56 18.57
CA PHE A 37 -37.68 -11.43 17.66
C PHE A 37 -37.74 -10.08 18.39
N ALA A 38 -38.47 -10.01 19.52
CA ALA A 38 -38.52 -8.82 20.35
C ALA A 38 -37.18 -8.49 21.03
N GLN A 39 -36.38 -9.50 21.39
CA GLN A 39 -35.02 -9.29 21.89
C GLN A 39 -34.10 -8.71 20.80
N LEU A 40 -34.12 -9.28 19.60
CA LEU A 40 -33.32 -8.80 18.47
C LEU A 40 -33.66 -7.34 18.11
N ARG A 41 -34.94 -6.99 18.08
CA ARG A 41 -35.38 -5.60 17.89
C ARG A 41 -34.83 -4.64 18.95
N ARG A 42 -34.82 -5.04 20.23
CA ARG A 42 -34.28 -4.20 21.30
C ARG A 42 -32.77 -4.00 21.15
N VAL A 43 -32.03 -5.02 20.72
CA VAL A 43 -30.60 -4.92 20.45
C VAL A 43 -30.35 -3.98 19.26
N ASP A 44 -31.13 -4.09 18.19
CA ASP A 44 -31.04 -3.21 17.03
C ASP A 44 -31.34 -1.73 17.39
N GLU A 45 -32.42 -1.49 18.15
CA GLU A 45 -32.76 -0.17 18.66
C GLU A 45 -31.67 0.39 19.60
N ALA A 46 -31.10 -0.44 20.48
CA ALA A 46 -30.02 -0.03 21.37
C ALA A 46 -28.74 0.31 20.59
N THR A 47 -28.37 -0.51 19.60
CA THR A 47 -27.23 -0.26 18.71
C THR A 47 -27.42 1.05 17.95
N THR A 48 -28.63 1.29 17.43
CA THR A 48 -28.97 2.53 16.74
C THR A 48 -28.83 3.76 17.64
N ARG A 49 -29.13 3.65 18.94
CA ARG A 49 -28.95 4.74 19.91
C ARG A 49 -27.49 4.97 20.33
N LEU A 50 -26.68 3.92 20.35
CA LEU A 50 -25.26 3.99 20.71
C LEU A 50 -24.36 4.42 19.56
N THR A 51 -24.85 4.32 18.32
CA THR A 51 -24.13 4.80 17.16
C THR A 51 -24.21 6.32 17.13
N PRO A 52 -23.10 7.08 17.15
CA PRO A 52 -23.15 8.53 17.00
C PRO A 52 -23.87 8.90 15.71
N ILE A 53 -24.42 10.12 15.62
CA ILE A 53 -25.10 10.61 14.41
C ILE A 53 -24.07 10.62 13.28
N ALA A 54 -23.97 9.50 12.56
CA ALA A 54 -23.22 9.42 11.33
C ALA A 54 -23.86 10.40 10.35
N SER A 55 -23.04 11.08 9.54
CA SER A 55 -23.57 11.90 8.46
C SER A 55 -24.52 11.07 7.61
N ASN A 56 -25.60 11.68 7.09
CA ASN A 56 -26.58 10.97 6.26
C ASN A 56 -25.91 10.24 5.07
N SER A 57 -24.79 10.76 4.58
CA SER A 57 -23.98 10.14 3.52
C SER A 57 -23.23 8.88 3.99
N ALA A 58 -22.65 8.87 5.20
CA ALA A 58 -22.01 7.69 5.76
C ALA A 58 -23.05 6.58 6.02
N ARG A 59 -24.22 6.94 6.55
CA ARG A 59 -25.33 6.00 6.76
C ARG A 59 -25.83 5.42 5.44
N SER A 60 -26.08 6.26 4.43
CA SER A 60 -26.49 5.82 3.10
C SER A 60 -25.47 4.90 2.43
N ARG A 61 -24.16 5.16 2.58
CA ARG A 61 -23.09 4.28 2.08
C ARG A 61 -23.08 2.92 2.78
N LEU A 62 -23.26 2.91 4.11
CA LEU A 62 -23.35 1.66 4.87
C LEU A 62 -24.61 0.87 4.47
N ASP A 63 -25.76 1.52 4.39
CA ASP A 63 -27.01 0.89 3.98
C ASP A 63 -26.91 0.33 2.54
N ALA A 64 -26.27 1.07 1.63
CA ALA A 64 -25.98 0.58 0.28
C ALA A 64 -25.03 -0.63 0.31
N ALA A 65 -23.93 -0.57 1.08
CA ALA A 65 -22.99 -1.69 1.19
C ALA A 65 -23.63 -2.94 1.79
N LEU A 66 -24.47 -2.77 2.82
CA LEU A 66 -25.27 -3.83 3.41
C LEU A 66 -26.22 -4.39 2.35
N ALA A 67 -26.99 -3.57 1.64
CA ALA A 67 -27.92 -4.01 0.60
C ALA A 67 -27.27 -4.90 -0.47
N HIS A 68 -26.01 -4.65 -0.82
CA HIS A 68 -25.26 -5.44 -1.81
C HIS A 68 -24.53 -6.66 -1.22
N THR A 69 -24.47 -6.81 0.10
CA THR A 69 -23.87 -7.99 0.74
C THR A 69 -24.85 -9.17 0.61
N PRO A 70 -24.49 -10.28 -0.06
CA PRO A 70 -25.37 -11.42 -0.23
C PRO A 70 -25.78 -11.98 1.13
N GLN A 71 -27.08 -12.04 1.41
CA GLN A 71 -27.57 -12.84 2.54
C GLN A 71 -27.58 -14.31 2.13
N GLU A 72 -26.81 -15.14 2.83
CA GLU A 72 -26.96 -16.59 2.71
C GLU A 72 -28.34 -16.98 3.24
N ARG A 73 -29.23 -17.42 2.34
CA ARG A 73 -30.55 -17.90 2.73
C ARG A 73 -30.39 -19.14 3.62
N PRO A 74 -30.94 -19.14 4.86
CA PRO A 74 -30.92 -20.32 5.71
C PRO A 74 -31.65 -21.48 5.03
N GLY A 75 -30.89 -22.42 4.46
CA GLY A 75 -31.42 -23.61 3.77
C GLY A 75 -30.85 -23.87 2.37
N ALA A 76 -30.15 -22.92 1.74
CA ALA A 76 -29.66 -23.12 0.36
C ALA A 76 -28.42 -24.03 0.25
N SER A 77 -27.65 -24.21 1.33
CA SER A 77 -26.44 -25.03 1.28
C SER A 77 -25.93 -25.36 2.68
N GLN A 78 -26.48 -26.40 3.31
CA GLN A 78 -25.68 -27.21 4.24
C GLN A 78 -26.01 -28.69 4.04
N PRO A 79 -25.22 -29.45 3.23
CA PRO A 79 -25.18 -30.88 3.41
C PRO A 79 -24.83 -31.17 4.88
N HIS A 80 -25.63 -32.02 5.50
CA HIS A 80 -25.56 -32.36 6.92
C HIS A 80 -24.13 -32.41 7.46
N GLN A 81 -23.89 -31.57 8.47
CA GLN A 81 -22.67 -31.38 9.23
C GLN A 81 -22.32 -32.62 10.09
N LYS A 82 -22.25 -33.82 9.50
CA LYS A 82 -21.70 -35.03 10.14
C LYS A 82 -20.17 -35.11 10.07
N TYR A 83 -19.50 -34.17 9.38
CA TYR A 83 -18.04 -34.19 9.17
C TYR A 83 -17.20 -33.32 10.12
N ARG A 84 -17.79 -32.58 11.07
CA ARG A 84 -16.99 -31.67 11.94
C ARG A 84 -16.30 -32.36 13.12
N LEU A 85 -16.71 -33.56 13.52
CA LEU A 85 -16.02 -34.27 14.61
C LEU A 85 -14.67 -34.87 14.15
N SER A 86 -14.57 -35.33 12.89
CA SER A 86 -13.35 -35.94 12.36
C SER A 86 -12.23 -34.92 12.11
N VAL A 87 -12.57 -33.70 11.64
CA VAL A 87 -11.55 -32.67 11.35
C VAL A 87 -10.84 -32.19 12.62
N ARG A 88 -11.54 -32.06 13.76
CA ARG A 88 -10.90 -31.67 15.03
C ARG A 88 -9.94 -32.73 15.55
N VAL A 89 -10.26 -34.01 15.36
CA VAL A 89 -9.36 -35.12 15.72
C VAL A 89 -8.14 -35.14 14.80
N VAL A 90 -8.31 -34.96 13.49
CA VAL A 90 -7.20 -34.94 12.53
C VAL A 90 -6.27 -33.75 12.76
N VAL A 91 -6.80 -32.55 13.06
CA VAL A 91 -5.98 -31.36 13.36
C VAL A 91 -5.23 -31.53 14.68
N ALA A 92 -5.85 -32.10 15.71
CA ALA A 92 -5.17 -32.38 16.98
C ALA A 92 -4.03 -33.40 16.80
N LEU A 93 -4.24 -34.42 15.97
CA LEU A 93 -3.24 -35.47 15.69
C LEU A 93 -2.08 -34.93 14.85
N ALA A 94 -2.36 -34.06 13.87
CA ALA A 94 -1.34 -33.37 13.07
C ALA A 94 -0.51 -32.39 13.92
N ALA A 95 -1.14 -31.64 14.83
CA ALA A 95 -0.43 -30.75 15.75
C ALA A 95 0.47 -31.53 16.71
N ALA A 96 0.00 -32.66 17.24
CA ALA A 96 0.80 -33.54 18.10
C ALA A 96 2.03 -34.10 17.37
N LEU A 97 1.88 -34.50 16.09
CA LEU A 97 2.99 -34.98 15.26
C LEU A 97 4.02 -33.88 14.95
N LEU A 98 3.58 -32.64 14.73
CA LEU A 98 4.50 -31.52 14.50
C LEU A 98 5.29 -31.14 15.75
N VAL A 99 4.67 -31.18 16.93
CA VAL A 99 5.36 -30.92 18.21
C VAL A 99 6.36 -32.03 18.52
N ALA A 100 5.97 -33.29 18.33
CA ALA A 100 6.88 -34.43 18.51
C ALA A 100 8.06 -34.42 17.51
N GLY A 101 7.78 -34.11 16.24
CA GLY A 101 8.80 -34.00 15.19
C GLY A 101 9.79 -32.85 15.44
N GLY A 102 9.29 -31.68 15.86
CA GLY A 102 10.13 -30.53 16.20
C GLY A 102 11.07 -30.81 17.38
N TRP A 103 10.63 -31.59 18.37
CA TRP A 103 11.45 -31.92 19.53
C TRP A 103 12.59 -32.89 19.20
N VAL A 104 12.36 -33.87 18.32
CA VAL A 104 13.40 -34.81 17.87
C VAL A 104 14.44 -34.11 17.00
N VAL A 105 14.03 -33.25 16.07
CA VAL A 105 14.96 -32.50 15.21
C VAL A 105 15.82 -31.55 16.05
N GLY A 106 15.23 -30.86 17.05
CA GLY A 106 15.96 -29.96 17.94
C GLY A 106 17.04 -30.64 18.79
N ARG A 107 16.91 -31.96 19.08
CA ARG A 107 17.94 -32.72 19.79
C ARG A 107 19.05 -33.27 18.89
N VAL A 108 18.79 -33.48 17.61
CA VAL A 108 19.79 -34.00 16.67
C VAL A 108 20.66 -32.87 16.11
N THR A 109 20.17 -31.62 16.12
CA THR A 109 20.91 -30.46 15.58
C THR A 109 21.57 -29.58 16.64
N SER A 110 21.48 -29.90 17.93
CA SER A 110 22.18 -29.12 18.96
C SER A 110 23.68 -29.44 18.95
N SER A 111 24.45 -28.50 18.42
CA SER A 111 25.91 -28.57 18.38
C SER A 111 26.45 -28.64 19.81
N ARG A 112 27.36 -29.60 20.05
CA ARG A 112 28.09 -29.77 21.32
C ARG A 112 28.69 -28.43 21.79
N PRO A 113 28.63 -28.12 23.10
CA PRO A 113 29.32 -26.96 23.64
C PRO A 113 30.83 -27.11 23.42
N VAL A 114 31.42 -26.16 22.69
CA VAL A 114 32.87 -26.05 22.52
C VAL A 114 33.45 -25.59 23.84
N ALA A 115 34.35 -26.41 24.39
CA ALA A 115 35.14 -26.08 25.57
C ALA A 115 35.99 -24.83 25.29
N GLN A 116 35.91 -23.84 26.16
CA GLN A 116 36.79 -22.67 26.16
C GLN A 116 38.22 -23.11 26.46
N ILE A 117 39.11 -22.93 25.48
CA ILE A 117 40.55 -23.04 25.68
C ILE A 117 41.04 -21.68 26.20
N PRO A 118 41.75 -21.61 27.34
CA PRO A 118 42.41 -20.39 27.80
C PRO A 118 43.52 -20.02 26.80
N SER A 119 43.42 -18.84 26.19
CA SER A 119 44.44 -18.32 25.28
C SER A 119 45.41 -17.46 26.09
N GLU A 120 46.64 -17.94 26.25
CA GLU A 120 47.78 -17.18 26.75
C GLU A 120 48.12 -16.04 25.79
N GLN A 121 48.22 -14.82 26.32
CA GLN A 121 48.72 -13.64 25.61
C GLN A 121 50.26 -13.64 25.55
N PRO A 122 50.88 -13.50 24.36
CA PRO A 122 52.24 -13.03 24.24
C PRO A 122 52.25 -11.49 24.29
N LYS A 123 53.00 -10.95 25.26
CA LYS A 123 53.44 -9.55 25.25
C LYS A 123 54.45 -9.36 24.12
N ASP A 124 54.48 -8.12 23.62
CA ASP A 124 55.45 -7.54 22.69
C ASP A 124 55.15 -7.71 21.18
N GLN A 125 54.24 -6.87 20.68
CA GLN A 125 54.36 -6.32 19.33
C GLN A 125 54.11 -4.80 19.28
N PRO A 126 54.85 -4.04 18.43
CA PRO A 126 54.77 -2.59 18.38
C PRO A 126 53.49 -2.10 17.69
N LYS A 127 52.86 -1.07 18.28
CA LYS A 127 51.68 -0.35 17.78
C LYS A 127 51.88 0.14 16.34
N LEU A 128 51.32 -0.58 15.39
CA LEU A 128 50.94 -0.03 14.07
C LEU A 128 49.55 0.59 14.18
N LEU A 129 49.44 1.83 13.70
CA LEU A 129 48.23 2.65 13.69
C LEU A 129 47.02 1.88 13.13
N PRO A 130 45.84 1.97 13.77
CA PRO A 130 44.65 1.30 13.28
C PRO A 130 44.24 1.92 11.94
N LYS A 131 44.22 1.08 10.91
CA LYS A 131 43.58 1.37 9.64
C LYS A 131 42.10 1.57 9.95
N GLU A 132 41.58 2.79 9.81
CA GLU A 132 40.15 3.10 9.91
C GLU A 132 39.38 2.25 8.90
N GLN A 133 38.93 1.07 9.34
CA GLN A 133 37.86 0.34 8.70
C GLN A 133 36.59 1.10 9.01
N SER A 134 36.26 2.06 8.12
CA SER A 134 34.94 2.68 8.06
C SER A 134 33.90 1.56 8.21
N PRO A 135 33.00 1.62 9.22
CA PRO A 135 31.93 0.64 9.34
C PRO A 135 30.99 0.87 8.16
N ARG A 136 31.23 0.15 7.06
CA ARG A 136 30.20 -0.12 6.07
C ARG A 136 29.22 -1.04 6.76
N GLU A 137 28.25 -0.42 7.40
CA GLU A 137 27.02 -1.05 7.83
C GLU A 137 26.51 -1.88 6.65
N GLN A 138 26.65 -3.21 6.80
CA GLN A 138 26.22 -4.16 5.78
C GLN A 138 24.73 -3.90 5.58
N LEU A 139 24.40 -3.27 4.45
CA LEU A 139 23.05 -3.16 3.92
C LEU A 139 22.49 -4.58 3.82
N ARG A 140 21.87 -5.06 4.90
CA ARG A 140 21.15 -6.32 4.88
C ARG A 140 20.00 -6.10 3.90
N PRO A 141 19.80 -6.98 2.91
CA PRO A 141 18.68 -6.87 2.00
C PRO A 141 17.40 -6.79 2.84
N VAL A 142 16.68 -5.68 2.69
CA VAL A 142 15.40 -5.47 3.37
C VAL A 142 14.50 -6.64 2.98
N PRO A 143 14.01 -7.44 3.94
CA PRO A 143 13.08 -8.52 3.64
C PRO A 143 11.89 -7.92 2.88
N LEU A 144 11.60 -8.46 1.71
CA LEU A 144 10.39 -8.09 0.99
C LEU A 144 9.18 -8.27 1.94
N PRO A 145 8.21 -7.34 1.92
CA PRO A 145 6.98 -7.56 2.66
C PRO A 145 6.38 -8.91 2.24
N PRO A 146 5.81 -9.70 3.19
CA PRO A 146 5.25 -11.01 2.89
C PRO A 146 4.29 -10.88 1.71
N GLN A 147 4.41 -11.82 0.76
CA GLN A 147 3.53 -11.86 -0.41
C GLN A 147 2.08 -11.82 0.09
N VAL A 148 1.35 -10.79 -0.32
CA VAL A 148 -0.06 -10.56 0.03
C VAL A 148 -0.93 -11.58 -0.70
N ALA A 149 -0.82 -12.84 -0.31
CA ALA A 149 -1.77 -13.87 -0.69
C ALA A 149 -2.96 -13.74 0.25
N GLN A 150 -4.04 -13.16 -0.26
CA GLN A 150 -5.41 -13.30 0.28
C GLN A 150 -5.68 -12.66 1.65
N LEU A 151 -5.18 -11.44 1.91
CA LEU A 151 -5.77 -10.66 3.00
C LEU A 151 -7.20 -10.24 2.60
N PRO A 152 -8.22 -10.50 3.43
CA PRO A 152 -9.53 -9.91 3.22
C PRO A 152 -9.34 -8.39 3.22
N VAL A 153 -9.63 -7.79 2.07
CA VAL A 153 -9.61 -6.32 1.93
C VAL A 153 -10.76 -5.82 2.80
N ALA A 154 -10.46 -5.44 4.04
CA ALA A 154 -11.37 -4.61 4.82
C ALA A 154 -11.79 -3.43 3.92
N PRO A 155 -13.05 -2.96 3.98
CA PRO A 155 -13.49 -1.82 3.18
C PRO A 155 -12.48 -0.70 3.39
N LEU A 156 -11.66 -0.46 2.37
CA LEU A 156 -10.58 0.50 2.47
C LEU A 156 -11.25 1.84 2.80
N PRO A 157 -10.73 2.60 3.78
CA PRO A 157 -11.19 3.97 3.97
C PRO A 157 -11.15 4.66 2.60
N ALA A 158 -12.25 5.34 2.24
CA ALA A 158 -12.50 5.81 0.88
C ALA A 158 -11.28 6.56 0.35
N ILE A 159 -10.52 5.89 -0.52
CA ILE A 159 -9.37 6.48 -1.22
C ILE A 159 -9.93 7.66 -2.01
N ALA A 160 -9.44 8.87 -1.74
CA ALA A 160 -9.85 10.03 -2.53
C ALA A 160 -9.53 9.73 -4.00
N PRO A 161 -10.52 9.81 -4.90
CA PRO A 161 -10.23 9.82 -6.32
C PRO A 161 -9.19 10.90 -6.61
N GLY A 162 -8.17 10.58 -7.38
CA GLY A 162 -7.13 11.52 -7.81
C GLY A 162 -5.99 11.77 -6.83
N LEU A 163 -6.19 11.80 -5.49
CA LEU A 163 -5.09 12.16 -4.57
C LEU A 163 -3.92 11.19 -4.69
N VAL A 164 -4.19 9.89 -4.74
CA VAL A 164 -3.15 8.87 -4.85
C VAL A 164 -2.34 9.01 -6.16
N ALA A 165 -3.01 9.33 -7.27
CA ALA A 165 -2.35 9.59 -8.54
C ALA A 165 -1.48 10.85 -8.50
N LYS A 166 -1.94 11.92 -7.84
CA LYS A 166 -1.15 13.14 -7.62
C LYS A 166 0.10 12.87 -6.78
N VAL A 167 -0.04 12.11 -5.69
CA VAL A 167 1.10 11.69 -4.85
C VAL A 167 2.09 10.84 -5.64
N ALA A 168 1.60 9.87 -6.41
CA ALA A 168 2.45 9.04 -7.26
C ALA A 168 3.26 9.87 -8.26
N ARG A 169 2.65 10.90 -8.86
CA ARG A 169 3.35 11.84 -9.75
C ARG A 169 4.46 12.63 -9.03
N GLN A 170 4.20 13.12 -7.82
CA GLN A 170 5.26 13.81 -7.06
C GLN A 170 6.37 12.85 -6.65
N ALA A 171 6.06 11.58 -6.40
CA ALA A 171 7.06 10.56 -6.11
C ALA A 171 8.02 10.33 -7.30
N VAL A 172 7.51 10.35 -8.54
CA VAL A 172 8.34 10.33 -9.76
C VAL A 172 9.30 11.52 -9.79
N ASN A 173 8.80 12.72 -9.50
CA ASN A 173 9.63 13.94 -9.51
C ASN A 173 10.79 13.84 -8.51
N VAL A 174 10.54 13.33 -7.30
CA VAL A 174 11.58 13.11 -6.28
C VAL A 174 12.58 12.03 -6.69
N ALA A 175 12.12 10.98 -7.37
CA ALA A 175 12.98 9.89 -7.84
C ALA A 175 13.89 10.30 -9.02
N THR A 176 13.39 11.16 -9.90
CA THR A 176 14.03 11.55 -11.16
C THR A 176 15.20 12.52 -10.95
N ASP A 177 15.05 13.53 -10.09
CA ASP A 177 16.06 14.57 -9.90
C ASP A 177 16.80 14.41 -8.56
N PRO A 178 18.14 14.21 -8.55
CA PRO A 178 18.92 14.13 -7.32
C PRO A 178 19.26 15.45 -6.66
N ARG A 179 18.95 16.59 -7.28
CA ARG A 179 19.26 17.88 -6.69
C ARG A 179 18.34 18.14 -5.49
N PRO A 180 18.90 18.47 -4.30
CA PRO A 180 18.10 18.72 -3.10
C PRO A 180 17.03 19.80 -3.29
N THR A 181 17.30 20.83 -4.10
CA THR A 181 16.34 21.90 -4.42
C THR A 181 15.13 21.36 -5.19
N SER A 182 15.35 20.55 -6.23
CA SER A 182 14.27 19.94 -7.00
C SER A 182 13.45 18.96 -6.15
N GLN A 183 14.10 18.18 -5.28
CA GLN A 183 13.44 17.26 -4.37
C GLN A 183 12.62 18.02 -3.31
N LEU A 184 13.16 19.13 -2.79
CA LEU A 184 12.43 20.02 -1.88
C LEU A 184 11.17 20.58 -2.55
N ASP A 185 11.27 21.11 -3.77
CA ASP A 185 10.12 21.66 -4.49
C ASP A 185 9.05 20.59 -4.78
N ALA A 186 9.46 19.34 -5.05
CA ALA A 186 8.53 18.22 -5.24
C ALA A 186 7.84 17.78 -3.93
N LEU A 187 8.58 17.75 -2.81
CA LEU A 187 8.03 17.43 -1.49
C LEU A 187 7.12 18.54 -0.96
N ASP A 188 7.43 19.80 -1.23
CA ASP A 188 6.57 20.94 -0.90
C ASP A 188 5.26 20.89 -1.68
N ARG A 189 5.31 20.64 -3.00
CA ARG A 189 4.12 20.38 -3.82
C ARG A 189 3.31 19.19 -3.30
N LEU A 190 3.97 18.12 -2.90
CA LEU A 190 3.30 16.97 -2.28
C LEU A 190 2.57 17.35 -0.99
N ALA A 191 3.18 18.13 -0.11
CA ALA A 191 2.50 18.66 1.09
C ALA A 191 1.29 19.53 0.68
N GLY A 192 1.44 20.40 -0.32
CA GLY A 192 0.36 21.22 -0.86
C GLY A 192 -0.84 20.39 -1.36
N GLU A 193 -0.62 19.26 -2.03
CA GLU A 193 -1.69 18.37 -2.49
C GLU A 193 -2.42 17.69 -1.33
N ILE A 194 -1.70 17.24 -0.29
CA ILE A 194 -2.30 16.67 0.93
C ILE A 194 -3.14 17.73 1.66
N ARG A 195 -2.62 18.96 1.77
CA ARG A 195 -3.35 20.09 2.36
C ARG A 195 -4.63 20.40 1.58
N THR A 196 -4.53 20.47 0.25
CA THR A 196 -5.68 20.78 -0.62
C THR A 196 -6.77 19.73 -0.47
N ASP A 197 -6.44 18.43 -0.50
CA ASP A 197 -7.41 17.35 -0.29
C ASP A 197 -8.06 17.42 1.11
N ALA A 198 -7.28 17.73 2.15
CA ALA A 198 -7.82 17.91 3.49
C ALA A 198 -8.84 19.06 3.57
N LEU A 199 -8.56 20.19 2.91
CA LEU A 199 -9.48 21.32 2.85
C LEU A 199 -10.75 20.98 2.05
N GLU A 200 -10.60 20.35 0.87
CA GLU A 200 -11.73 19.92 0.03
C GLU A 200 -12.66 18.96 0.78
N ARG A 201 -12.10 18.00 1.51
CA ARG A 201 -12.88 17.05 2.32
C ARG A 201 -13.56 17.70 3.51
N ALA A 202 -12.88 18.63 4.19
CA ALA A 202 -13.48 19.38 5.29
C ALA A 202 -14.68 20.21 4.81
N VAL A 203 -14.57 20.85 3.64
CA VAL A 203 -15.66 21.59 2.98
C VAL A 203 -16.81 20.65 2.59
N ALA A 204 -16.50 19.45 2.11
CA ALA A 204 -17.49 18.43 1.77
C ALA A 204 -18.14 17.76 2.99
N GLY A 205 -17.70 18.06 4.21
CA GLY A 205 -18.16 17.42 5.44
C GLY A 205 -17.66 15.99 5.63
N ASP A 206 -16.63 15.57 4.89
CA ASP A 206 -15.95 14.29 5.02
C ASP A 206 -14.83 14.40 6.07
N LEU A 207 -15.20 14.23 7.33
CA LEU A 207 -14.32 14.54 8.47
C LEU A 207 -13.41 13.38 8.89
N GLU A 208 -13.79 12.14 8.57
CA GLU A 208 -13.07 10.91 8.96
C GLU A 208 -11.57 10.92 8.56
N PRO A 209 -11.18 11.31 7.33
CA PRO A 209 -9.77 11.25 6.92
C PRO A 209 -8.92 12.43 7.40
N LEU A 210 -9.52 13.51 7.91
CA LEU A 210 -8.79 14.76 8.23
C LEU A 210 -7.64 14.57 9.21
N PRO A 211 -7.76 13.83 10.33
CA PRO A 211 -6.64 13.61 11.24
C PRO A 211 -5.45 12.91 10.56
N ARG A 212 -5.71 11.96 9.66
CA ARG A 212 -4.66 11.22 8.96
C ARG A 212 -3.95 12.10 7.94
N LEU A 213 -4.70 12.90 7.18
CA LEU A 213 -4.12 13.85 6.23
C LEU A 213 -3.30 14.93 6.95
N ALA A 214 -3.74 15.39 8.12
CA ALA A 214 -2.98 16.33 8.94
C ALA A 214 -1.63 15.75 9.40
N VAL A 215 -1.62 14.52 9.91
CA VAL A 215 -0.38 13.82 10.31
C VAL A 215 0.53 13.58 9.11
N LEU A 216 -0.05 13.23 7.96
CA LEU A 216 0.72 12.97 6.74
C LEU A 216 1.40 14.24 6.22
N HIS A 217 0.67 15.37 6.20
CA HIS A 217 1.19 16.68 5.86
C HIS A 217 2.35 17.08 6.78
N GLU A 218 2.16 16.97 8.09
CA GLU A 218 3.21 17.26 9.08
C GLU A 218 4.48 16.42 8.82
N ARG A 219 4.33 15.12 8.55
CA ARG A 219 5.46 14.24 8.25
C ARG A 219 6.20 14.62 6.98
N ILE A 220 5.50 15.01 5.91
CA ILE A 220 6.14 15.47 4.68
C ILE A 220 6.99 16.71 4.96
N LEU A 221 6.48 17.65 5.73
CA LEU A 221 7.22 18.86 6.09
C LEU A 221 8.41 18.57 7.01
N LYS A 222 8.20 17.80 8.10
CA LYS A 222 9.23 17.51 9.11
C LYS A 222 10.33 16.57 8.60
N LEU A 223 9.97 15.47 7.92
CA LEU A 223 10.94 14.47 7.44
C LEU A 223 11.42 14.73 6.02
N GLY A 224 10.55 15.25 5.16
CA GLY A 224 10.87 15.51 3.76
C GLY A 224 11.51 16.88 3.56
N VAL A 225 10.69 17.93 3.65
CA VAL A 225 11.09 19.31 3.30
C VAL A 225 12.28 19.79 4.15
N ASN A 226 12.17 19.69 5.48
CA ASN A 226 13.25 20.13 6.37
C ASN A 226 14.57 19.37 6.14
N ARG A 227 14.49 18.06 5.84
CA ARG A 227 15.67 17.24 5.56
C ARG A 227 16.31 17.54 4.22
N GLN A 228 15.54 17.93 3.20
CA GLN A 228 16.13 18.43 1.95
C GLN A 228 16.74 19.81 2.12
N LEU A 229 16.10 20.68 2.91
CA LEU A 229 16.63 22.01 3.20
C LEU A 229 17.98 21.95 3.91
N SER A 230 18.17 21.00 4.83
CA SER A 230 19.45 20.82 5.54
C SER A 230 20.60 20.35 4.63
N ARG A 231 20.29 19.82 3.45
CA ARG A 231 21.28 19.42 2.42
C ARG A 231 21.69 20.56 1.50
N ILE A 232 20.92 21.64 1.45
CA ILE A 232 21.29 22.84 0.70
C ILE A 232 22.34 23.58 1.53
N THR A 233 23.48 23.92 0.93
CA THR A 233 24.60 24.57 1.61
C THR A 233 24.79 26.02 1.14
N GLY A 234 25.43 26.84 1.98
CA GLY A 234 25.80 28.22 1.63
C GLY A 234 24.62 29.20 1.64
N SER A 235 24.79 30.32 0.92
CA SER A 235 23.83 31.43 0.89
C SER A 235 22.47 31.06 0.26
N SER A 236 22.46 30.08 -0.65
CA SER A 236 21.21 29.59 -1.26
C SER A 236 20.27 28.95 -0.24
N ARG A 237 20.80 28.33 0.82
CA ARG A 237 19.98 27.74 1.89
C ARG A 237 19.11 28.79 2.56
N GLN A 238 19.67 29.94 2.91
CA GLN A 238 18.92 30.99 3.61
C GLN A 238 17.79 31.54 2.74
N VAL A 239 18.05 31.76 1.45
CA VAL A 239 17.03 32.24 0.49
C VAL A 239 15.88 31.24 0.36
N VAL A 240 16.21 29.96 0.19
CA VAL A 240 15.19 28.90 0.08
C VAL A 240 14.44 28.71 1.41
N ALA A 241 15.13 28.75 2.54
CA ALA A 241 14.53 28.63 3.87
C ALA A 241 13.51 29.75 4.15
N THR A 242 13.87 31.00 3.85
CA THR A 242 12.96 32.15 4.00
C THR A 242 11.72 31.98 3.11
N ARG A 243 11.90 31.62 1.83
CA ARG A 243 10.78 31.38 0.90
C ARG A 243 9.81 30.31 1.43
N VAL A 244 10.33 29.14 1.80
CA VAL A 244 9.52 28.01 2.30
C VAL A 244 8.81 28.40 3.59
N ALA A 245 9.49 29.09 4.51
CA ALA A 245 8.86 29.51 5.76
C ALA A 245 7.72 30.51 5.53
N ASP A 246 7.87 31.44 4.59
CA ASP A 246 6.83 32.41 4.24
C ASP A 246 5.63 31.74 3.58
N GLU A 247 5.86 30.81 2.64
CA GLU A 247 4.83 29.97 2.01
C GLU A 247 4.05 29.13 3.04
N LEU A 248 4.73 28.62 4.09
CA LEU A 248 4.08 27.89 5.18
C LEU A 248 3.21 28.80 6.06
N ASN A 249 3.62 30.04 6.35
CA ASN A 249 2.74 30.95 7.10
C ASN A 249 1.51 31.34 6.30
N GLN A 250 1.69 31.63 5.01
CA GLN A 250 0.58 31.91 4.12
C GLN A 250 -0.39 30.72 4.08
N SER A 251 0.12 29.51 3.95
CA SER A 251 -0.69 28.29 4.01
C SER A 251 -1.43 28.17 5.35
N ALA A 252 -0.79 28.51 6.48
CA ALA A 252 -1.42 28.49 7.79
C ALA A 252 -2.58 29.50 7.89
N GLU A 253 -2.42 30.70 7.33
CA GLU A 253 -3.45 31.74 7.29
C GLU A 253 -4.63 31.32 6.41
N GLU A 254 -4.37 30.75 5.23
CA GLU A 254 -5.38 30.22 4.32
C GLU A 254 -6.20 29.11 4.98
N ILE A 255 -5.54 28.12 5.61
CA ILE A 255 -6.21 27.03 6.33
C ILE A 255 -7.05 27.58 7.48
N ALA A 256 -6.52 28.54 8.27
CA ALA A 256 -7.27 29.14 9.37
C ALA A 256 -8.50 29.92 8.87
N ALA A 257 -8.37 30.64 7.77
CA ALA A 257 -9.49 31.35 7.13
C ALA A 257 -10.58 30.38 6.67
N VAL A 258 -10.21 29.26 6.02
CA VAL A 258 -11.17 28.22 5.63
C VAL A 258 -11.82 27.59 6.86
N ALA A 259 -11.02 27.17 7.85
CA ALA A 259 -11.51 26.55 9.08
C ALA A 259 -12.54 27.41 9.84
N SER A 260 -12.37 28.75 9.84
CA SER A 260 -13.30 29.68 10.48
C SER A 260 -14.69 29.75 9.83
N ARG A 261 -14.81 29.29 8.58
CA ARG A 261 -16.07 29.28 7.80
C ARG A 261 -16.78 27.92 7.83
N LEU A 262 -16.13 26.89 8.36
CA LEU A 262 -16.66 25.53 8.44
C LEU A 262 -17.46 25.32 9.73
N ILE A 263 -18.16 24.19 9.81
CA ILE A 263 -18.75 23.73 11.08
C ILE A 263 -17.66 23.57 12.15
N PRO A 264 -17.93 23.88 13.44
CA PRO A 264 -16.90 23.91 14.47
C PRO A 264 -16.03 22.65 14.54
N VAL A 265 -16.64 21.46 14.45
CA VAL A 265 -15.91 20.18 14.49
C VAL A 265 -14.91 20.05 13.34
N ALA A 266 -15.26 20.47 12.13
CA ALA A 266 -14.34 20.44 10.98
C ALA A 266 -13.19 21.43 11.16
N GLY A 267 -13.49 22.64 11.65
CA GLY A 267 -12.48 23.65 11.97
C GLY A 267 -11.48 23.17 13.03
N GLU A 268 -11.95 22.50 14.08
CA GLU A 268 -11.10 21.88 15.10
C GLU A 268 -10.18 20.81 14.51
N LEU A 269 -10.70 19.96 13.61
CA LEU A 269 -9.91 18.89 12.96
C LEU A 269 -8.84 19.42 12.00
N LEU A 270 -8.99 20.65 11.47
CA LEU A 270 -7.97 21.32 10.65
C LEU A 270 -6.93 22.09 11.47
N ARG A 271 -7.16 22.35 12.77
CA ARG A 271 -6.21 23.09 13.60
C ARG A 271 -4.78 22.50 13.62
N PRO A 272 -4.58 21.16 13.64
CA PRO A 272 -3.23 20.59 13.55
C PRO A 272 -2.47 20.95 12.27
N LEU A 273 -3.17 21.14 11.14
CA LEU A 273 -2.54 21.62 9.89
C LEU A 273 -2.03 23.05 10.03
N VAL A 274 -2.82 23.94 10.63
CA VAL A 274 -2.40 25.34 10.91
C VAL A 274 -1.19 25.35 11.84
N ALA A 275 -1.26 24.59 12.93
CA ALA A 275 -0.22 24.53 13.95
C ALA A 275 1.10 24.01 13.36
N SER A 276 1.07 22.91 12.61
CA SER A 276 2.26 22.33 11.98
C SER A 276 2.90 23.30 10.98
N CYS A 277 2.13 23.99 10.14
CA CYS A 277 2.68 24.99 9.21
C CYS A 277 3.44 26.10 9.95
N ARG A 278 2.85 26.64 11.03
CA ARG A 278 3.48 27.71 11.84
C ARG A 278 4.72 27.22 12.59
N GLU A 279 4.62 26.08 13.27
CA GLU A 279 5.73 25.47 14.02
C GLU A 279 6.93 25.23 13.11
N ILE A 280 6.70 24.60 11.95
CA ILE A 280 7.75 24.27 10.99
C ILE A 280 8.30 25.52 10.32
N GLY A 281 7.46 26.48 9.92
CA GLY A 281 7.89 27.75 9.34
C GLY A 281 8.80 28.55 10.29
N THR A 282 8.45 28.59 11.58
CA THR A 282 9.30 29.21 12.62
C THR A 282 10.61 28.45 12.80
N ALA A 283 10.56 27.13 12.94
CA ALA A 283 11.75 26.30 13.10
C ALA A 283 12.72 26.42 11.90
N ILE A 284 12.20 26.49 10.67
CA ILE A 284 13.00 26.70 9.46
C ILE A 284 13.71 28.06 9.51
N ARG A 285 13.02 29.14 9.87
CA ARG A 285 13.61 30.49 9.96
C ARG A 285 14.70 30.58 11.03
N GLU A 286 14.46 29.94 12.16
CA GLU A 286 15.37 29.94 13.30
C GLU A 286 16.45 28.85 13.19
N SER A 287 16.45 28.05 12.12
CA SER A 287 17.32 26.89 11.94
C SER A 287 17.29 25.90 13.11
N GLN A 288 16.12 25.77 13.77
CA GLN A 288 15.94 24.85 14.88
C GLN A 288 15.73 23.41 14.40
N PRO A 289 16.28 22.40 15.10
CA PRO A 289 16.00 21.01 14.79
C PRO A 289 14.53 20.68 15.09
N LEU A 290 13.85 20.08 14.12
CA LEU A 290 12.48 19.60 14.31
C LEU A 290 12.47 18.23 14.98
N SER A 291 11.73 18.10 16.07
CA SER A 291 11.47 16.80 16.68
C SER A 291 10.46 16.03 15.83
N VAL A 292 10.82 14.81 15.44
CA VAL A 292 9.95 13.96 14.62
C VAL A 292 9.81 12.59 15.24
N PRO A 293 8.57 12.07 15.40
CA PRO A 293 8.36 10.68 15.75
C PRO A 293 9.00 9.78 14.68
N ALA A 294 9.97 8.96 15.09
CA ALA A 294 10.72 8.11 14.17
C ALA A 294 9.85 7.04 13.49
N GLU A 295 8.75 6.64 14.11
CA GLU A 295 7.97 5.49 13.68
C GLU A 295 6.82 5.88 12.75
N TRP A 296 6.75 5.21 11.60
CA TRP A 296 5.55 5.19 10.76
C TRP A 296 4.50 4.25 11.37
N PRO A 297 3.19 4.54 11.21
CA PRO A 297 2.15 3.66 11.71
C PRO A 297 2.32 2.25 11.13
N THR A 298 2.17 1.23 11.97
CA THR A 298 2.32 -0.19 11.58
C THR A 298 1.32 -0.61 10.49
N GLN A 299 0.15 0.03 10.47
CA GLN A 299 -0.91 -0.18 9.47
C GLN A 299 -0.96 1.00 8.50
N ALA A 300 0.09 1.13 7.69
CA ALA A 300 0.14 2.17 6.67
C ALA A 300 -0.88 1.91 5.55
N THR A 301 -1.68 2.91 5.23
CA THR A 301 -2.49 2.93 4.01
C THR A 301 -1.59 2.98 2.77
N PRO A 302 -2.14 2.68 1.57
CA PRO A 302 -1.39 2.87 0.33
C PRO A 302 -0.86 4.29 0.18
N LEU A 303 -1.64 5.32 0.54
CA LEU A 303 -1.20 6.72 0.50
C LEU A 303 -0.03 7.00 1.45
N GLU A 304 -0.12 6.59 2.72
CA GLU A 304 0.97 6.77 3.70
C GLU A 304 2.23 6.01 3.27
N SER A 305 2.08 4.82 2.69
CA SER A 305 3.20 4.02 2.18
C SER A 305 3.91 4.71 1.02
N LEU A 306 3.15 5.32 0.10
CA LEU A 306 3.71 6.09 -1.02
C LEU A 306 4.48 7.31 -0.52
N VAL A 307 3.91 8.07 0.42
CA VAL A 307 4.58 9.25 0.99
C VAL A 307 5.85 8.86 1.76
N ALA A 308 5.78 7.83 2.60
CA ALA A 308 6.94 7.33 3.34
C ALA A 308 8.07 6.93 2.38
N GLN A 309 7.73 6.22 1.31
CA GLN A 309 8.69 5.80 0.31
C GLN A 309 9.26 6.97 -0.49
N THR A 310 8.44 7.98 -0.80
CA THR A 310 8.88 9.21 -1.48
C THR A 310 9.91 9.96 -0.65
N ILE A 311 9.68 10.07 0.66
CA ILE A 311 10.64 10.68 1.59
C ILE A 311 11.94 9.88 1.61
N ARG A 312 11.88 8.54 1.73
CA ARG A 312 13.08 7.66 1.69
C ARG A 312 13.90 7.81 0.41
N ILE A 313 13.25 7.91 -0.75
CA ILE A 313 13.93 8.17 -2.03
C ILE A 313 14.63 9.53 -2.01
N GLY A 314 13.95 10.56 -1.49
CA GLY A 314 14.56 11.87 -1.26
C GLY A 314 15.78 11.78 -0.34
N GLU A 315 15.77 10.87 0.63
CA GLU A 315 16.87 10.65 1.57
C GLU A 315 18.05 9.86 0.98
N ALA A 316 17.86 9.09 -0.08
CA ALA A 316 18.92 8.33 -0.71
C ALA A 316 19.92 9.24 -1.44
N THR A 317 21.16 9.29 -0.94
CA THR A 317 22.23 10.15 -1.47
C THR A 317 23.02 9.51 -2.60
N ASP A 318 23.23 8.19 -2.57
CA ASP A 318 23.91 7.49 -3.65
C ASP A 318 22.90 6.91 -4.67
N PRO A 319 23.29 6.79 -5.95
CA PRO A 319 22.38 6.30 -6.99
C PRO A 319 21.90 4.86 -6.78
N LEU A 320 22.69 3.99 -6.15
CA LEU A 320 22.30 2.59 -5.95
C LEU A 320 21.18 2.48 -4.91
N ALA A 321 21.35 3.12 -3.74
CA ALA A 321 20.31 3.18 -2.71
C ALA A 321 19.03 3.83 -3.26
N ARG A 322 19.17 4.87 -4.09
CA ARG A 322 18.00 5.51 -4.71
C ARG A 322 17.26 4.59 -5.67
N ALA A 323 17.98 3.83 -6.49
CA ALA A 323 17.38 2.83 -7.37
C ALA A 323 16.68 1.73 -6.55
N ASP A 324 17.27 1.31 -5.43
CA ASP A 324 16.71 0.32 -4.52
C ASP A 324 15.37 0.80 -3.92
N GLU A 325 15.35 2.02 -3.36
CA GLU A 325 14.14 2.65 -2.82
C GLU A 325 13.09 2.92 -3.93
N SER A 326 13.53 3.27 -5.15
CA SER A 326 12.62 3.44 -6.30
C SER A 326 12.00 2.11 -6.73
N ALA A 327 12.72 0.99 -6.63
CA ALA A 327 12.18 -0.34 -6.90
C ALA A 327 11.10 -0.74 -5.87
N VAL A 328 11.29 -0.36 -4.60
CA VAL A 328 10.27 -0.54 -3.54
C VAL A 328 9.04 0.33 -3.83
N LEU A 329 9.22 1.58 -4.28
CA LEU A 329 8.12 2.45 -4.70
C LEU A 329 7.32 1.84 -5.86
N ALA A 330 8.00 1.31 -6.89
CA ALA A 330 7.33 0.66 -8.01
C ALA A 330 6.46 -0.53 -7.56
N ALA A 331 6.92 -1.31 -6.58
CA ALA A 331 6.11 -2.40 -6.00
C ALA A 331 4.87 -1.87 -5.25
N ASN A 332 5.00 -0.77 -4.50
CA ASN A 332 3.87 -0.14 -3.83
C ASN A 332 2.85 0.42 -4.84
N LEU A 333 3.33 1.06 -5.93
CA LEU A 333 2.48 1.56 -7.01
C LEU A 333 1.73 0.41 -7.71
N ALA A 334 2.37 -0.73 -7.96
CA ALA A 334 1.69 -1.90 -8.53
C ALA A 334 0.54 -2.41 -7.63
N HIS A 335 0.73 -2.39 -6.31
CA HIS A 335 -0.33 -2.73 -5.36
C HIS A 335 -1.48 -1.71 -5.41
N VAL A 336 -1.14 -0.41 -5.43
CA VAL A 336 -2.11 0.69 -5.55
C VAL A 336 -2.95 0.57 -6.83
N VAL A 337 -2.33 0.34 -7.98
CA VAL A 337 -3.03 0.13 -9.27
C VAL A 337 -4.05 -1.01 -9.14
N THR A 338 -3.67 -2.09 -8.48
CA THR A 338 -4.55 -3.25 -8.27
C THR A 338 -5.77 -2.84 -7.44
N VAL A 339 -5.55 -2.13 -6.33
CA VAL A 339 -6.62 -1.66 -5.45
C VAL A 339 -7.57 -0.70 -6.18
N LEU A 340 -7.03 0.29 -6.90
CA LEU A 340 -7.81 1.28 -7.66
C LEU A 340 -8.63 0.60 -8.77
N SER A 341 -8.04 -0.37 -9.47
CA SER A 341 -8.73 -1.11 -10.52
C SER A 341 -9.89 -1.94 -9.97
N VAL A 342 -9.70 -2.61 -8.83
CA VAL A 342 -10.79 -3.36 -8.15
C VAL A 342 -11.89 -2.42 -7.67
N ALA A 343 -11.55 -1.20 -7.26
CA ALA A 343 -12.50 -0.16 -6.87
C ALA A 343 -13.23 0.51 -8.07
N GLY A 344 -12.92 0.13 -9.31
CA GLY A 344 -13.50 0.75 -10.51
C GLY A 344 -12.96 2.14 -10.84
N LEU A 345 -11.88 2.57 -10.18
CA LEU A 345 -11.21 3.86 -10.41
C LEU A 345 -10.18 3.72 -11.53
N THR A 346 -10.65 3.43 -12.74
CA THR A 346 -9.81 3.06 -13.89
C THR A 346 -8.86 4.18 -14.34
N ASP A 347 -9.31 5.44 -14.32
CA ASP A 347 -8.46 6.57 -14.70
C ASP A 347 -7.35 6.85 -13.67
N ASP A 348 -7.63 6.68 -12.39
CA ASP A 348 -6.61 6.78 -11.35
C ASP A 348 -5.63 5.62 -11.43
N ALA A 349 -6.11 4.40 -11.67
CA ALA A 349 -5.24 3.25 -11.90
C ALA A 349 -4.29 3.49 -13.09
N TYR A 350 -4.81 4.05 -14.19
CA TYR A 350 -4.00 4.43 -15.35
C TYR A 350 -2.94 5.48 -15.00
N ARG A 351 -3.31 6.58 -14.34
CA ARG A 351 -2.36 7.64 -13.92
C ARG A 351 -1.29 7.14 -12.96
N VAL A 352 -1.65 6.22 -12.05
CA VAL A 352 -0.67 5.55 -11.18
C VAL A 352 0.24 4.62 -12.00
N GLY A 353 -0.29 3.96 -13.05
CA GLY A 353 0.52 3.22 -14.02
C GLY A 353 1.55 4.08 -14.75
N GLU A 354 1.16 5.27 -15.21
CA GLU A 354 2.10 6.26 -15.79
C GLU A 354 3.16 6.71 -14.78
N ALA A 355 2.77 6.92 -13.53
CA ALA A 355 3.73 7.25 -12.48
C ALA A 355 4.70 6.07 -12.22
N MET A 356 4.20 4.83 -12.25
CA MET A 356 5.04 3.64 -12.12
C MET A 356 6.04 3.52 -13.28
N ASP A 357 5.64 3.90 -14.51
CA ASP A 357 6.55 4.00 -15.66
C ASP A 357 7.73 4.93 -15.36
N GLY A 358 7.43 6.16 -14.95
CA GLY A 358 8.43 7.17 -14.62
C GLY A 358 9.35 6.74 -13.47
N VAL A 359 8.82 6.04 -12.46
CA VAL A 359 9.64 5.48 -11.37
C VAL A 359 10.57 4.37 -11.88
N LEU A 360 10.10 3.48 -12.74
CA LEU A 360 10.92 2.40 -13.31
C LEU A 360 12.00 2.98 -14.23
N GLU A 361 11.63 3.90 -15.12
CA GLU A 361 12.56 4.51 -16.06
C GLU A 361 13.58 5.41 -15.36
N HIS A 362 13.13 6.46 -14.69
CA HIS A 362 14.01 7.50 -14.16
C HIS A 362 14.50 7.19 -12.74
N GLY A 363 13.63 6.58 -11.91
CA GLY A 363 13.98 6.21 -10.54
C GLY A 363 14.90 5.00 -10.47
N VAL A 364 14.65 3.96 -11.28
CA VAL A 364 15.44 2.71 -11.26
C VAL A 364 16.49 2.67 -12.36
N ALA A 365 16.09 2.64 -13.63
CA ALA A 365 17.03 2.36 -14.72
C ALA A 365 18.12 3.43 -14.83
N ASP A 366 17.76 4.72 -14.89
CA ASP A 366 18.75 5.81 -15.03
C ASP A 366 19.74 5.85 -13.85
N ASN A 367 19.29 5.55 -12.63
CA ASN A 367 20.18 5.51 -11.47
C ASN A 367 21.12 4.29 -11.53
N LEU A 368 20.64 3.11 -11.92
CA LEU A 368 21.49 1.92 -12.08
C LEU A 368 22.49 2.07 -13.23
N ASP A 369 22.12 2.76 -14.31
CA ASP A 369 23.03 3.04 -15.41
C ASP A 369 24.18 3.97 -14.94
N ARG A 370 23.90 4.96 -14.09
CA ARG A 370 24.94 5.78 -13.43
C ARG A 370 25.86 4.96 -12.54
N VAL A 371 25.31 4.03 -11.74
CA VAL A 371 26.12 3.10 -10.92
C VAL A 371 27.04 2.26 -11.81
N THR A 372 26.49 1.68 -12.87
CA THR A 372 27.22 0.81 -13.80
C THR A 372 28.34 1.55 -14.52
N LEU A 373 28.07 2.78 -14.96
CA LEU A 373 29.07 3.63 -15.62
C LEU A 373 30.21 4.03 -14.67
N ALA A 374 29.90 4.31 -13.41
CA ALA A 374 30.90 4.65 -12.39
C ALA A 374 31.70 3.44 -11.89
N ASP A 375 31.17 2.21 -12.03
CA ASP A 375 31.75 0.98 -11.51
C ASP A 375 32.57 0.21 -12.57
N THR A 376 33.70 0.79 -12.96
CA THR A 376 34.62 0.19 -13.95
C THR A 376 35.15 -1.19 -13.56
N MET A 377 35.17 -1.50 -12.25
CA MET A 377 35.66 -2.77 -11.70
C MET A 377 34.55 -3.82 -11.52
N GLY A 378 33.28 -3.47 -11.76
CA GLY A 378 32.14 -4.38 -11.62
C GLY A 378 31.85 -4.82 -10.18
N LYS A 379 32.21 -4.02 -9.17
CA LYS A 379 31.98 -4.29 -7.75
C LYS A 379 30.51 -4.39 -7.39
N PHE A 380 29.64 -3.64 -8.07
CA PHE A 380 28.21 -3.53 -7.80
C PHE A 380 27.34 -4.33 -8.78
N ARG A 381 27.94 -5.17 -9.65
CA ARG A 381 27.18 -5.92 -10.68
C ARG A 381 26.07 -6.79 -10.07
N LYS A 382 26.33 -7.38 -8.90
CA LYS A 382 25.37 -8.25 -8.22
C LYS A 382 24.18 -7.43 -7.70
N GLU A 383 24.47 -6.34 -6.98
CA GLU A 383 23.48 -5.44 -6.41
C GLU A 383 22.63 -4.78 -7.50
N VAL A 384 23.24 -4.31 -8.60
CA VAL A 384 22.53 -3.76 -9.77
C VAL A 384 21.56 -4.80 -10.34
N THR A 385 21.98 -6.08 -10.44
CA THR A 385 21.11 -7.16 -10.93
C THR A 385 19.95 -7.42 -9.97
N GLU A 386 20.21 -7.48 -8.66
CA GLU A 386 19.18 -7.68 -7.64
C GLU A 386 18.12 -6.56 -7.62
N VAL A 387 18.53 -5.30 -7.82
CA VAL A 387 17.62 -4.16 -7.93
C VAL A 387 16.77 -4.25 -9.20
N ARG A 388 17.38 -4.58 -10.36
CA ARG A 388 16.62 -4.79 -11.62
C ARG A 388 15.59 -5.91 -11.49
N GLU A 389 15.96 -7.03 -10.87
CA GLU A 389 15.04 -8.12 -10.62
C GLU A 389 13.89 -7.71 -9.70
N ARG A 390 14.18 -6.96 -8.63
CA ARG A 390 13.15 -6.47 -7.71
C ARG A 390 12.17 -5.51 -8.38
N ALA A 391 12.66 -4.60 -9.20
CA ALA A 391 11.83 -3.70 -9.98
C ALA A 391 11.00 -4.46 -11.03
N GLY A 392 11.57 -5.48 -11.69
CA GLY A 392 10.85 -6.37 -12.60
C GLY A 392 9.65 -7.08 -11.92
N ARG A 393 9.84 -7.55 -10.68
CA ARG A 393 8.77 -8.20 -9.90
C ARG A 393 7.54 -7.30 -9.67
N ALA A 394 7.69 -5.97 -9.65
CA ALA A 394 6.56 -5.05 -9.53
C ALA A 394 5.61 -5.17 -10.73
N THR A 395 6.15 -5.28 -11.95
CA THR A 395 5.35 -5.48 -13.17
C THR A 395 4.74 -6.88 -13.24
N ASP A 396 5.45 -7.90 -12.76
CA ASP A 396 4.94 -9.27 -12.70
C ASP A 396 3.76 -9.40 -11.73
N VAL A 397 3.66 -8.53 -10.71
CA VAL A 397 2.48 -8.45 -9.83
C VAL A 397 1.27 -7.96 -10.62
N LEU A 398 1.41 -6.91 -11.45
CA LEU A 398 0.32 -6.41 -12.29
C LEU A 398 -0.16 -7.46 -13.30
N GLU A 399 0.76 -8.15 -13.96
CA GLU A 399 0.41 -9.22 -14.91
C GLU A 399 -0.35 -10.38 -14.23
N ARG A 400 0.11 -10.81 -13.05
CA ARG A 400 -0.56 -11.87 -12.28
C ARG A 400 -1.93 -11.43 -11.77
N ASN A 401 -2.08 -10.18 -11.37
CA ASN A 401 -3.37 -9.64 -10.93
C ASN A 401 -4.33 -9.47 -12.10
N LEU A 402 -3.86 -9.00 -13.26
CA LEU A 402 -4.65 -8.91 -14.49
C LEU A 402 -5.22 -10.28 -14.90
N ALA A 403 -4.40 -11.33 -14.85
CA ALA A 403 -4.83 -12.69 -15.19
C ALA A 403 -5.96 -13.23 -14.28
N LYS A 404 -6.11 -12.69 -13.07
CA LYS A 404 -7.12 -13.09 -12.08
C LYS A 404 -8.20 -12.03 -11.86
N ALA A 405 -8.13 -10.90 -12.57
CA ALA A 405 -8.96 -9.75 -12.30
C ALA A 405 -10.41 -9.98 -12.77
N PRO A 406 -11.41 -9.54 -11.98
CA PRO A 406 -12.78 -9.50 -12.46
C PRO A 406 -12.91 -8.54 -13.65
N PRO A 407 -13.90 -8.70 -14.55
CA PRO A 407 -14.05 -7.88 -15.75
C PRO A 407 -13.98 -6.37 -15.52
N ALA A 408 -14.57 -5.88 -14.43
CA ALA A 408 -14.56 -4.46 -14.06
C ALA A 408 -13.15 -3.90 -13.78
N ALA A 409 -12.22 -4.73 -13.28
CA ALA A 409 -10.86 -4.30 -12.94
C ALA A 409 -9.85 -4.47 -14.08
N ARG A 410 -10.17 -5.30 -15.09
CA ARG A 410 -9.25 -5.63 -16.19
C ARG A 410 -8.84 -4.39 -16.98
N VAL A 411 -9.78 -3.50 -17.29
CA VAL A 411 -9.50 -2.28 -18.07
C VAL A 411 -8.48 -1.38 -17.38
N GLY A 412 -8.63 -1.16 -16.07
CA GLY A 412 -7.68 -0.35 -15.28
C GLY A 412 -6.29 -0.98 -15.24
N LEU A 413 -6.21 -2.30 -15.02
CA LEU A 413 -4.95 -3.05 -14.97
C LEU A 413 -4.26 -3.10 -16.34
N GLU A 414 -4.99 -3.32 -17.43
CA GLU A 414 -4.44 -3.35 -18.80
C GLU A 414 -3.83 -1.99 -19.16
N ARG A 415 -4.57 -0.89 -18.94
CA ARG A 415 -4.08 0.47 -19.21
C ARG A 415 -2.87 0.82 -18.37
N ALA A 416 -2.86 0.46 -17.08
CA ALA A 416 -1.73 0.73 -16.20
C ALA A 416 -0.49 -0.09 -16.57
N LEU A 417 -0.67 -1.36 -16.98
CA LEU A 417 0.43 -2.22 -17.42
C LEU A 417 1.02 -1.75 -18.76
N GLU A 418 0.17 -1.30 -19.68
CA GLU A 418 0.60 -0.67 -20.94
C GLU A 418 1.38 0.62 -20.67
N ALA A 419 0.90 1.47 -19.78
CA ALA A 419 1.58 2.70 -19.37
C ALA A 419 2.96 2.43 -18.76
N ALA A 420 3.11 1.39 -17.92
CA ALA A 420 4.36 1.04 -17.26
C ALA A 420 5.35 0.22 -18.12
N ASN A 421 4.99 -0.11 -19.36
CA ASN A 421 5.79 -1.00 -20.20
C ASN A 421 7.13 -0.40 -20.66
N PRO A 422 7.24 0.89 -21.05
CA PRO A 422 8.52 1.50 -21.42
C PRO A 422 9.60 1.36 -20.34
N GLY A 423 9.30 1.77 -19.11
CA GLY A 423 10.17 1.68 -17.95
C GLY A 423 10.52 0.24 -17.60
N ARG A 424 9.56 -0.70 -17.70
CA ARG A 424 9.83 -2.14 -17.54
C ARG A 424 10.88 -2.65 -18.52
N VAL A 425 10.75 -2.30 -19.79
CA VAL A 425 11.69 -2.73 -20.84
C VAL A 425 13.08 -2.21 -20.55
N LYS A 426 13.19 -0.94 -20.13
CA LYS A 426 14.47 -0.31 -19.79
C LYS A 426 15.14 -0.95 -18.57
N VAL A 427 14.39 -1.20 -17.50
CA VAL A 427 14.90 -1.82 -16.27
C VAL A 427 15.33 -3.27 -16.51
N THR A 428 14.52 -4.06 -17.22
CA THR A 428 14.80 -5.49 -17.40
C THR A 428 15.78 -5.79 -18.53
N GLY A 429 16.02 -4.85 -19.45
CA GLY A 429 16.85 -5.04 -20.63
C GLY A 429 16.31 -6.08 -21.63
N LYS A 430 15.13 -6.67 -21.36
CA LYS A 430 14.58 -7.81 -22.13
C LYS A 430 13.89 -7.41 -23.44
N GLY A 431 13.81 -6.12 -23.79
CA GLY A 431 13.07 -5.64 -24.96
C GLY A 431 13.89 -5.17 -26.16
N TRP A 432 15.21 -5.01 -26.04
CA TRP A 432 16.01 -4.34 -27.09
C TRP A 432 16.40 -5.21 -28.31
N GLY A 433 15.79 -6.40 -28.50
CA GLY A 433 16.20 -7.28 -29.61
C GLY A 433 15.23 -8.36 -30.07
N LYS A 434 14.02 -8.47 -29.51
CA LYS A 434 12.98 -9.33 -30.09
C LYS A 434 11.89 -8.45 -30.69
N PRO A 435 11.61 -8.54 -32.01
CA PRO A 435 10.56 -7.75 -32.63
C PRO A 435 9.23 -8.01 -31.91
N ALA A 436 8.46 -6.95 -31.68
CA ALA A 436 7.20 -6.91 -30.91
C ALA A 436 6.03 -7.74 -31.52
N GLY A 437 6.32 -8.81 -32.27
CA GLY A 437 5.34 -9.59 -33.04
C GLY A 437 4.58 -10.64 -32.23
N THR A 438 5.03 -11.00 -31.03
CA THR A 438 4.23 -11.82 -30.11
C THR A 438 3.62 -10.91 -29.06
N GLY A 439 2.39 -10.47 -29.30
CA GLY A 439 1.60 -9.77 -28.29
C GLY A 439 1.56 -10.55 -26.96
N PRO A 440 1.25 -9.87 -25.85
CA PRO A 440 1.27 -10.49 -24.54
C PRO A 440 0.36 -11.73 -24.51
N PRO A 441 0.72 -12.79 -23.76
CA PRO A 441 0.08 -14.10 -23.83
C PRO A 441 -1.43 -14.08 -23.58
N TRP A 442 -1.95 -13.06 -22.87
CA TRP A 442 -3.39 -12.86 -22.61
C TRP A 442 -4.17 -12.17 -23.75
N LYS A 443 -3.50 -11.58 -24.74
CA LYS A 443 -4.12 -11.00 -25.95
C LYS A 443 -4.22 -12.00 -27.11
N LYS A 444 -3.78 -13.24 -26.93
CA LYS A 444 -4.08 -14.32 -27.88
C LYS A 444 -5.57 -14.59 -27.79
N GLY A 445 -6.35 -13.97 -28.67
CA GLY A 445 -7.79 -14.16 -28.72
C GLY A 445 -8.12 -15.64 -28.81
N ASP A 446 -9.12 -16.07 -28.04
CA ASP A 446 -9.58 -17.45 -27.94
C ASP A 446 -10.13 -18.04 -29.26
N GLY A 447 -9.96 -17.35 -30.40
CA GLY A 447 -10.56 -17.68 -31.69
C GLY A 447 -9.58 -18.03 -32.81
N GLU A 448 -8.28 -17.77 -32.67
CA GLU A 448 -7.30 -18.12 -33.70
C GLU A 448 -6.34 -19.20 -33.18
N HIS A 449 -6.85 -20.43 -33.11
CA HIS A 449 -5.96 -21.55 -33.36
C HIS A 449 -5.46 -21.39 -34.80
N PRO A 450 -4.17 -21.14 -35.05
CA PRO A 450 -3.64 -21.29 -36.39
C PRO A 450 -3.96 -22.74 -36.77
N GLY A 451 -4.92 -22.90 -37.68
CA GLY A 451 -5.28 -24.20 -38.21
C GLY A 451 -3.96 -24.88 -38.57
N LYS A 452 -3.72 -26.05 -37.98
CA LYS A 452 -2.60 -26.88 -38.36
C LYS A 452 -2.76 -27.13 -39.86
N GLY A 453 -2.10 -26.31 -40.68
CA GLY A 453 -1.90 -26.60 -42.08
C GLY A 453 -1.27 -27.97 -42.12
N MET A 454 -2.02 -28.94 -42.64
CA MET A 454 -1.46 -30.26 -42.93
C MET A 454 -0.18 -30.03 -43.76
N PRO A 455 0.94 -30.67 -43.41
CA PRO A 455 2.15 -30.56 -44.21
C PRO A 455 1.82 -30.97 -45.67
N PRO A 456 2.31 -30.22 -46.67
CA PRO A 456 2.06 -30.52 -48.08
C PRO A 456 2.69 -31.89 -48.40
N GLY A 457 1.85 -32.91 -48.59
CA GLY A 457 2.28 -34.29 -48.85
C GLY A 457 1.26 -35.39 -48.58
N TRP A 458 0.11 -35.08 -47.97
CA TRP A 458 -0.93 -36.07 -47.64
C TRP A 458 -2.15 -36.04 -48.57
N GLN A 459 -1.94 -35.74 -49.86
CA GLN A 459 -2.97 -36.00 -50.87
C GLN A 459 -2.87 -37.46 -51.32
N LYS A 460 -3.80 -38.30 -50.87
CA LYS A 460 -3.98 -39.67 -51.37
C LYS A 460 -4.29 -39.60 -52.87
N LYS A 461 -3.51 -40.34 -53.66
CA LYS A 461 -3.77 -40.56 -55.10
C LYS A 461 -5.11 -41.31 -55.29
N PRO A 462 -5.88 -40.98 -56.35
CA PRO A 462 -7.11 -41.67 -56.73
C PRO A 462 -6.86 -43.11 -57.19
#